data_AF-A0A350MM15-F1
#
_entry.id   AF-A0A350MM15-F1
#
_cell.length_a   1.000
_cell.length_b   1.000
_cell.length_c   1.000
_cell.angle_alpha   90.00
_cell.angle_beta   90.00
_cell.angle_gamma   90.00
#
_symmetry.space_group_name_H-M   'P 1'
#
loop_
_entity.id
_entity.type
_entity.pdbx_description
1 polymer ?
#
loop_
_entity_poly.entity_id
_entity_poly.type
_entity_poly.pdbx_seq_one_letter_code
_entity_poly.pdbx_strand_id
1 'polypeptide(L)'
;MMLQIYEFQKHSAFIRKMIEKARPFVLFRMPMQKNTYCFIPGKIRMVEYLECFASIEDEVFVFAPFSPDAQAVIFEDSLSWEEVNYLEGSAVDESNGSFKDLLNSTKENDYIAEVEKMIAFLKDGQAKKVVLSAIFSKQFKVQHLSPLLFDFLSNEHPGAFVYLAFIPNYGLWIGASPELLLSYEGQHLKSMALAGSVPRFGNKKWGEKEKLEHDYVVEFILQNLLNTGCTGIEKKGPQIIQAGDIEHMCTTFEALGNFEQ
;
A
#
# COMPACT_ATOMS: atom_id res chain seq x y z
N MET A 1 24.72 10.97 8.10
CA MET A 1 24.54 12.24 7.36
C MET A 1 25.08 12.16 5.93
N MET A 2 26.37 11.91 5.68
CA MET A 2 26.92 11.92 4.31
C MET A 2 26.37 10.80 3.41
N LEU A 3 26.20 9.57 3.93
CA LEU A 3 25.59 8.44 3.20
C LEU A 3 24.10 8.67 2.87
N GLN A 4 23.32 9.25 3.80
CA GLN A 4 21.91 9.58 3.55
C GLN A 4 21.73 10.67 2.50
N ILE A 5 22.60 11.70 2.50
CA ILE A 5 22.59 12.74 1.46
C ILE A 5 22.94 12.15 0.10
N TYR A 6 23.86 11.18 0.05
CA TYR A 6 24.27 10.51 -1.17
C TYR A 6 23.15 9.62 -1.76
N GLU A 7 22.50 8.78 -0.94
CA GLU A 7 21.35 7.98 -1.40
C GLU A 7 20.16 8.84 -1.84
N PHE A 8 19.87 9.92 -1.09
CA PHE A 8 18.86 10.92 -1.47
C PHE A 8 19.10 11.50 -2.87
N GLN A 9 20.33 11.90 -3.17
CA GLN A 9 20.68 12.48 -4.47
C GLN A 9 20.49 11.47 -5.62
N LYS A 10 20.77 10.19 -5.38
CA LYS A 10 20.58 9.13 -6.37
C LYS A 10 19.10 8.84 -6.65
N HIS A 11 18.27 8.67 -5.60
CA HIS A 11 16.82 8.49 -5.77
C HIS A 11 16.22 9.67 -6.56
N SER A 12 16.64 10.90 -6.25
CA SER A 12 16.12 12.11 -6.90
C SER A 12 16.39 12.17 -8.41
N ALA A 13 17.62 11.87 -8.84
CA ALA A 13 17.97 11.86 -10.25
C ALA A 13 17.24 10.73 -11.00
N PHE A 14 17.20 9.54 -10.41
CA PHE A 14 16.50 8.38 -10.98
C PHE A 14 15.01 8.66 -11.19
N ILE A 15 14.28 9.03 -10.12
CA ILE A 15 12.82 9.24 -10.17
C ILE A 15 12.47 10.30 -11.21
N ARG A 16 13.19 11.42 -11.26
CA ARG A 16 12.96 12.47 -12.26
C ARG A 16 13.14 11.95 -13.67
N LYS A 17 14.24 11.26 -13.95
CA LYS A 17 14.54 10.69 -15.27
C LYS A 17 13.48 9.69 -15.70
N MET A 18 13.00 8.85 -14.79
CA MET A 18 11.96 7.86 -15.09
C MET A 18 10.62 8.52 -15.42
N ILE A 19 10.21 9.54 -14.65
CA ILE A 19 9.00 10.32 -14.91
C ILE A 19 9.12 11.10 -16.22
N GLU A 20 10.22 11.80 -16.46
CA GLU A 20 10.48 12.59 -17.67
C GLU A 20 10.44 11.72 -18.93
N LYS A 21 10.96 10.49 -18.85
CA LYS A 21 10.93 9.51 -19.94
C LYS A 21 9.64 8.69 -20.01
N ALA A 22 8.69 8.94 -19.11
CA ALA A 22 7.49 8.14 -18.95
C ALA A 22 7.75 6.61 -18.86
N ARG A 23 8.86 6.21 -18.23
CA ARG A 23 9.23 4.81 -18.06
C ARG A 23 8.63 4.27 -16.76
N PRO A 24 7.85 3.17 -16.80
CA PRO A 24 7.27 2.58 -15.60
C PRO A 24 8.35 2.15 -14.62
N PHE A 25 8.08 2.33 -13.34
CA PHE A 25 8.92 1.79 -12.28
C PHE A 25 8.15 1.60 -10.98
N VAL A 26 8.70 0.77 -10.11
CA VAL A 26 8.36 0.75 -8.69
C VAL A 26 9.66 0.89 -7.90
N LEU A 27 9.69 1.81 -6.95
CA LEU A 27 10.73 1.91 -5.94
C LEU A 27 10.08 1.59 -4.60
N PHE A 28 10.63 0.66 -3.82
CA PHE A 28 10.00 0.28 -2.56
C PHE A 28 11.01 -0.14 -1.50
N ARG A 29 10.55 -0.12 -0.25
CA ARG A 29 11.32 -0.53 0.92
C ARG A 29 10.42 -1.34 1.85
N MET A 30 10.87 -2.55 2.15
CA MET A 30 10.20 -3.44 3.09
C MET A 30 10.25 -2.88 4.53
N PRO A 31 9.27 -3.22 5.38
CA PRO A 31 9.29 -2.86 6.80
C PRO A 31 10.62 -3.20 7.48
N MET A 32 11.14 -2.28 8.29
CA MET A 32 12.39 -2.40 9.07
C MET A 32 13.68 -2.58 8.25
N GLN A 33 13.61 -2.65 6.93
CA GLN A 33 14.79 -2.81 6.09
C GLN A 33 15.44 -1.45 5.79
N LYS A 34 16.75 -1.48 5.55
CA LYS A 34 17.51 -0.30 5.12
C LYS A 34 17.60 -0.19 3.60
N ASN A 35 17.53 -1.32 2.92
CA ASN A 35 17.71 -1.39 1.48
C ASN A 35 16.43 -0.98 0.76
N THR A 36 16.63 -0.28 -0.35
CA THR A 36 15.58 0.03 -1.32
C THR A 36 15.68 -0.96 -2.47
N TYR A 37 14.53 -1.37 -3.01
CA TYR A 37 14.41 -2.28 -4.13
C TYR A 37 13.68 -1.58 -5.27
N CYS A 38 13.88 -2.05 -6.50
CA CYS A 38 13.29 -1.44 -7.68
C CYS A 38 12.79 -2.47 -8.68
N PHE A 39 11.69 -2.16 -9.36
CA PHE A 39 11.31 -2.83 -10.61
C PHE A 39 11.38 -1.79 -11.72
N ILE A 40 12.06 -2.12 -12.81
CA ILE A 40 12.18 -1.24 -13.99
C ILE A 40 11.84 -2.02 -15.26
N PRO A 41 10.59 -2.44 -15.43
CA PRO A 41 10.21 -3.30 -16.53
C PRO A 41 10.49 -2.63 -17.88
N GLY A 42 10.80 -3.45 -18.88
CA GLY A 42 10.73 -3.01 -20.29
C GLY A 42 9.30 -2.61 -20.69
N LYS A 43 8.29 -3.30 -20.14
CA LYS A 43 6.87 -3.02 -20.34
C LYS A 43 6.04 -3.48 -19.13
N ILE A 44 5.00 -2.74 -18.78
CA ILE A 44 3.99 -3.20 -17.81
C ILE A 44 2.94 -4.09 -18.47
N ARG A 45 2.47 -5.11 -17.74
CA ARG A 45 1.31 -5.91 -18.15
C ARG A 45 0.08 -5.45 -17.39
N MET A 46 -1.03 -5.31 -18.12
CA MET A 46 -2.35 -5.07 -17.55
C MET A 46 -3.15 -6.36 -17.70
N VAL A 47 -3.71 -6.85 -16.60
CA VAL A 47 -4.46 -8.12 -16.56
C VAL A 47 -5.69 -7.95 -15.68
N GLU A 48 -6.71 -8.79 -15.90
CA GLU A 48 -7.86 -8.84 -14.99
C GLU A 48 -7.40 -9.30 -13.60
N TYR A 49 -8.00 -8.74 -12.54
CA TYR A 49 -7.53 -8.96 -11.17
C TYR A 49 -7.43 -10.45 -10.79
N LEU A 50 -8.41 -11.27 -11.18
CA LEU A 50 -8.38 -12.71 -10.86
C LEU A 50 -7.33 -13.49 -11.64
N GLU A 51 -6.94 -13.00 -12.83
CA GLU A 51 -5.92 -13.64 -13.65
C GLU A 51 -4.51 -13.28 -13.19
N CYS A 52 -4.35 -12.19 -12.43
CA CYS A 52 -3.04 -11.68 -12.08
C CYS A 52 -2.22 -12.67 -11.24
N PHE A 53 -2.86 -13.51 -10.42
CA PHE A 53 -2.18 -14.49 -9.58
C PHE A 53 -2.00 -15.86 -10.25
N ALA A 54 -2.67 -16.13 -11.37
CA ALA A 54 -2.62 -17.43 -12.05
C ALA A 54 -1.38 -17.60 -12.93
N SER A 55 -0.67 -16.51 -13.25
CA SER A 55 0.42 -16.48 -14.24
C SER A 55 1.73 -15.90 -13.71
N ILE A 56 1.95 -15.93 -12.40
CA ILE A 56 3.19 -15.40 -11.78
C ILE A 56 4.17 -16.57 -11.60
N GLU A 57 5.14 -16.66 -12.50
CA GLU A 57 6.23 -17.66 -12.42
C GLU A 57 7.53 -17.05 -11.86
N ASP A 58 7.72 -15.74 -12.02
CA ASP A 58 8.89 -14.98 -11.61
C ASP A 58 8.58 -14.02 -10.45
N GLU A 59 9.63 -13.40 -9.89
CA GLU A 59 9.47 -12.30 -8.94
C GLU A 59 8.88 -11.06 -9.64
N VAL A 60 7.71 -10.63 -9.20
CA VAL A 60 6.98 -9.49 -9.78
C VAL A 60 6.45 -8.55 -8.71
N PHE A 61 6.18 -7.31 -9.10
CA PHE A 61 5.40 -6.37 -8.30
C PHE A 61 4.00 -6.21 -8.90
N VAL A 62 2.96 -6.48 -8.11
CA VAL A 62 1.57 -6.31 -8.54
C VAL A 62 0.96 -5.09 -7.88
N PHE A 63 0.45 -4.16 -8.69
CA PHE A 63 -0.38 -3.04 -8.24
C PHE A 63 -1.84 -3.35 -8.53
N ALA A 64 -2.54 -3.85 -7.51
CA ALA A 64 -3.93 -4.30 -7.63
C ALA A 64 -4.94 -3.16 -7.39
N PRO A 65 -6.06 -3.11 -8.13
CA PRO A 65 -7.11 -2.12 -7.92
C PRO A 65 -8.02 -2.50 -6.74
N PHE A 66 -8.80 -1.52 -6.27
CA PHE A 66 -9.83 -1.77 -5.26
C PHE A 66 -11.05 -2.54 -5.83
N SER A 67 -11.44 -2.24 -7.07
CA SER A 67 -12.57 -2.91 -7.73
C SER A 67 -12.10 -4.16 -8.46
N PRO A 68 -12.75 -5.32 -8.30
CA PRO A 68 -12.37 -6.55 -8.99
C PRO A 68 -12.56 -6.47 -10.52
N ASP A 69 -13.44 -5.58 -11.00
CA ASP A 69 -13.70 -5.35 -12.43
C ASP A 69 -12.65 -4.44 -13.10
N ALA A 70 -11.65 -3.97 -12.34
CA ALA A 70 -10.56 -3.17 -12.86
C ALA A 70 -9.30 -4.03 -13.05
N GLN A 71 -8.41 -3.54 -13.92
CA GLN A 71 -7.18 -4.25 -14.25
C GLN A 71 -6.08 -4.01 -13.20
N ALA A 72 -5.38 -5.08 -12.86
CA ALA A 72 -4.13 -5.03 -12.10
C ALA A 72 -2.94 -4.74 -13.03
N VAL A 73 -1.93 -4.07 -12.49
CA VAL A 73 -0.67 -3.79 -13.19
C VAL A 73 0.41 -4.70 -12.64
N ILE A 74 1.11 -5.42 -13.52
CA ILE A 74 2.26 -6.25 -13.16
C ILE A 74 3.53 -5.58 -13.68
N PHE A 75 4.49 -5.39 -12.78
CA PHE A 75 5.86 -4.99 -13.09
C PHE A 75 6.76 -6.23 -12.96
N GLU A 76 7.29 -6.65 -14.09
CA GLU A 76 8.29 -7.72 -14.20
C GLU A 76 9.71 -7.12 -14.12
N ASP A 77 10.75 -7.95 -14.11
CA ASP A 77 12.16 -7.56 -14.06
C ASP A 77 12.57 -6.81 -12.77
N SER A 78 12.71 -7.57 -11.66
CA SER A 78 13.22 -7.05 -10.39
C SER A 78 14.70 -6.68 -10.49
N LEU A 79 15.07 -5.57 -9.86
CA LEU A 79 16.44 -5.09 -9.72
C LEU A 79 16.65 -4.54 -8.30
N SER A 80 17.75 -4.93 -7.66
CA SER A 80 18.21 -4.21 -6.47
C SER A 80 18.62 -2.77 -6.83
N TRP A 81 18.53 -1.86 -5.86
CA TRP A 81 18.94 -0.47 -6.08
C TRP A 81 20.43 -0.35 -6.48
N GLU A 82 21.27 -1.25 -5.96
CA GLU A 82 22.67 -1.36 -6.35
C GLU A 82 22.83 -1.64 -7.85
N GLU A 83 21.98 -2.47 -8.43
CA GLU A 83 21.96 -2.82 -9.86
C GLU A 83 21.43 -1.68 -10.74
N VAL A 84 20.49 -0.88 -10.22
CA VAL A 84 19.94 0.30 -10.93
C VAL A 84 21.03 1.34 -11.25
N ASN A 85 22.05 1.47 -10.39
CA ASN A 85 23.16 2.42 -10.59
C ASN A 85 23.98 2.12 -11.87
N TYR A 86 23.87 0.93 -12.47
CA TYR A 86 24.61 0.54 -13.68
C TYR A 86 23.83 0.74 -14.99
N LEU A 87 22.53 1.10 -14.94
CA LEU A 87 21.66 1.21 -16.13
C LEU A 87 21.67 2.60 -16.80
N GLU A 88 22.67 3.43 -16.53
CA GLU A 88 22.89 4.70 -17.24
C GLU A 88 23.31 4.45 -18.71
N GLY A 89 22.39 4.03 -19.58
CA GLY A 89 22.81 3.83 -20.98
C GLY A 89 21.79 3.38 -22.01
N SER A 90 20.52 3.14 -21.69
CA SER A 90 19.55 2.68 -22.70
C SER A 90 18.61 3.80 -23.16
N ALA A 91 18.52 3.91 -24.48
CA ALA A 91 17.66 4.84 -25.22
C ALA A 91 16.24 4.27 -25.42
N VAL A 92 15.33 5.15 -25.87
CA VAL A 92 13.98 4.86 -26.44
C VAL A 92 12.90 4.58 -25.36
N ASP A 93 11.58 4.86 -25.46
CA ASP A 93 10.66 5.42 -26.45
C ASP A 93 9.75 6.45 -25.73
N GLU A 94 9.48 7.62 -26.31
CA GLU A 94 8.74 8.70 -25.65
C GLU A 94 7.23 8.43 -25.66
N SER A 95 6.60 8.36 -24.49
CA SER A 95 5.12 8.38 -24.41
C SER A 95 4.65 9.77 -23.98
N ASN A 96 3.82 10.40 -24.81
CA ASN A 96 3.15 11.69 -24.54
C ASN A 96 2.00 11.49 -23.54
N GLY A 97 2.31 11.12 -22.30
CA GLY A 97 1.34 11.04 -21.23
C GLY A 97 1.04 12.43 -20.65
N SER A 98 -0.21 12.89 -20.77
CA SER A 98 -0.71 14.06 -20.03
C SER A 98 -1.34 13.58 -18.72
N PHE A 99 -0.85 14.07 -17.58
CA PHE A 99 -1.53 13.87 -16.31
C PHE A 99 -2.85 14.66 -16.34
N LYS A 100 -3.99 13.97 -16.20
CA LYS A 100 -5.27 14.64 -15.98
C LYS A 100 -5.33 15.10 -14.53
N ASP A 101 -5.55 16.40 -14.33
CA ASP A 101 -5.86 16.96 -13.02
C ASP A 101 -7.24 16.42 -12.57
N LEU A 102 -7.25 15.34 -11.80
CA LEU A 102 -8.43 14.88 -11.07
C LEU A 102 -8.56 15.71 -9.79
N LEU A 103 -8.89 16.99 -9.94
CA LEU A 103 -9.05 17.91 -8.83
C LEU A 103 -10.50 17.93 -8.39
N ASN A 104 -10.86 17.09 -7.42
CA ASN A 104 -12.04 17.33 -6.58
C ASN A 104 -11.84 16.64 -5.22
N SER A 105 -11.51 17.44 -4.20
CA SER A 105 -11.64 16.99 -2.82
C SER A 105 -13.10 16.68 -2.52
N THR A 106 -13.36 15.64 -1.73
CA THR A 106 -14.68 15.45 -1.12
C THR A 106 -14.98 16.64 -0.23
N LYS A 107 -16.13 17.30 -0.44
CA LYS A 107 -16.56 18.40 0.44
C LYS A 107 -16.96 17.83 1.79
N GLU A 108 -16.61 18.55 2.85
CA GLU A 108 -16.91 18.14 4.22
C GLU A 108 -18.41 17.86 4.43
N ASN A 109 -19.28 18.76 3.96
CA ASN A 109 -20.74 18.57 4.07
C ASN A 109 -21.25 17.34 3.33
N ASP A 110 -20.71 17.05 2.15
CA ASP A 110 -21.09 15.86 1.38
C ASP A 110 -20.64 14.59 2.11
N TYR A 111 -19.43 14.60 2.67
CA TYR A 111 -18.92 13.50 3.48
C TYR A 111 -19.76 13.27 4.75
N ILE A 112 -20.12 14.34 5.47
CA ILE A 112 -20.99 14.25 6.66
C ILE A 112 -22.35 13.65 6.28
N ALA A 113 -22.95 14.09 5.18
CA ALA A 113 -24.23 13.55 4.71
C ALA A 113 -24.14 12.05 4.38
N GLU A 114 -23.04 11.58 3.77
CA GLU A 114 -22.81 10.16 3.52
C GLU A 114 -22.56 9.37 4.83
N VAL A 115 -21.87 9.96 5.81
CA VAL A 115 -21.72 9.35 7.15
C VAL A 115 -23.07 9.16 7.84
N GLU A 116 -23.98 10.14 7.76
CA GLU A 116 -25.32 10.02 8.34
C GLU A 116 -26.13 8.89 7.71
N LYS A 117 -26.09 8.77 6.37
CA LYS A 117 -26.71 7.64 5.64
C LYS A 117 -26.12 6.31 6.06
N MET A 118 -24.80 6.22 6.17
CA MET A 118 -24.10 5.02 6.62
C MET A 118 -24.50 4.64 8.06
N ILE A 119 -24.66 5.62 8.95
CA ILE A 119 -25.13 5.37 10.33
C ILE A 119 -26.56 4.81 10.32
N ALA A 120 -27.46 5.33 9.48
CA ALA A 120 -28.81 4.80 9.34
C ALA A 120 -28.81 3.35 8.82
N PHE A 121 -27.98 3.06 7.80
CA PHE A 121 -27.78 1.73 7.25
C PHE A 121 -27.26 0.72 8.28
N LEU A 122 -26.31 1.11 9.13
CA LEU A 122 -25.80 0.27 10.22
C LEU A 122 -26.87 0.02 11.30
N LYS A 123 -27.70 1.01 11.63
CA LYS A 123 -28.79 0.87 12.60
C LYS A 123 -29.89 -0.08 12.14
N ASP A 124 -30.11 -0.17 10.83
CA ASP A 124 -31.04 -1.12 10.22
C ASP A 124 -30.49 -2.57 10.20
N GLY A 125 -29.26 -2.79 10.67
CA GLY A 125 -28.65 -4.11 10.80
C GLY A 125 -28.16 -4.70 9.47
N GLN A 126 -28.11 -3.92 8.39
CA GLN A 126 -27.69 -4.39 7.06
C GLN A 126 -26.19 -4.69 6.99
N ALA A 127 -25.38 -4.09 7.87
CA ALA A 127 -23.98 -4.43 8.08
C ALA A 127 -23.55 -4.18 9.52
N LYS A 128 -22.46 -4.82 9.94
CA LYS A 128 -21.86 -4.63 11.28
C LYS A 128 -20.83 -3.50 11.31
N LYS A 129 -20.11 -3.31 10.20
CA LYS A 129 -19.04 -2.30 10.04
C LYS A 129 -18.95 -1.88 8.58
N VAL A 130 -18.78 -0.58 8.34
CA VAL A 130 -18.50 0.00 7.02
C VAL A 130 -17.32 0.97 7.16
N VAL A 131 -16.48 1.06 6.12
CA VAL A 131 -15.42 2.07 5.99
C VAL A 131 -15.83 3.00 4.86
N LEU A 132 -15.89 4.30 5.15
CA LEU A 132 -16.14 5.35 4.17
C LEU A 132 -14.85 6.16 3.99
N SER A 133 -14.46 6.41 2.75
CA SER A 133 -13.26 7.20 2.40
C SER A 133 -13.62 8.57 1.85
N ALA A 134 -12.73 9.55 2.03
CA ALA A 134 -12.81 10.87 1.43
C ALA A 134 -11.52 11.17 0.66
N ILE A 135 -11.63 11.99 -0.39
CA ILE A 135 -10.50 12.43 -1.20
C ILE A 135 -10.07 13.81 -0.75
N PHE A 136 -8.77 14.00 -0.51
CA PHE A 136 -8.15 15.31 -0.34
C PHE A 136 -7.20 15.57 -1.50
N SER A 137 -7.46 16.65 -2.25
CA SER A 137 -6.67 17.05 -3.42
C SER A 137 -5.95 18.37 -3.16
N LYS A 138 -4.67 18.44 -3.54
CA LYS A 138 -3.88 19.68 -3.52
C LYS A 138 -2.93 19.71 -4.72
N GLN A 139 -2.76 20.89 -5.31
CA GLN A 139 -1.86 21.07 -6.45
C GLN A 139 -0.41 21.25 -6.00
N PHE A 140 0.50 20.48 -6.60
CA PHE A 140 1.95 20.59 -6.39
C PHE A 140 2.73 20.09 -7.60
N LYS A 141 4.02 20.46 -7.71
CA LYS A 141 4.90 20.00 -8.78
C LYS A 141 5.47 18.61 -8.46
N VAL A 142 4.83 17.56 -8.97
CA VAL A 142 5.10 16.14 -8.68
C VAL A 142 6.57 15.75 -8.87
N GLN A 143 7.21 16.18 -9.96
CA GLN A 143 8.60 15.82 -10.30
C GLN A 143 9.65 16.30 -9.27
N HIS A 144 9.33 17.36 -8.51
CA HIS A 144 10.23 17.86 -7.47
C HIS A 144 9.93 17.24 -6.11
N LEU A 145 8.65 16.98 -5.84
CA LEU A 145 8.18 16.55 -4.53
C LEU A 145 8.30 15.02 -4.33
N SER A 146 8.15 14.22 -5.39
CA SER A 146 8.11 12.76 -5.27
C SER A 146 9.37 12.11 -4.68
N PRO A 147 10.60 12.51 -5.03
CA PRO A 147 11.79 11.94 -4.39
C PRO A 147 11.89 12.33 -2.91
N LEU A 148 11.61 13.61 -2.62
CA LEU A 148 11.59 14.13 -1.25
C LEU A 148 10.60 13.38 -0.37
N LEU A 149 9.40 13.09 -0.90
CA LEU A 149 8.37 12.35 -0.18
C LEU A 149 8.77 10.90 0.05
N PHE A 150 9.35 10.21 -0.93
CA PHE A 150 9.76 8.81 -0.75
C PHE A 150 10.79 8.66 0.35
N ASP A 151 11.81 9.52 0.35
CA ASP A 151 12.85 9.51 1.38
C ASP A 151 12.29 9.95 2.75
N PHE A 152 11.41 10.96 2.78
CA PHE A 152 10.74 11.38 4.01
C PHE A 152 9.92 10.26 4.63
N LEU A 153 9.03 9.62 3.85
CA LEU A 153 8.19 8.52 4.31
C LEU A 153 9.03 7.32 4.76
N SER A 154 10.10 7.00 4.04
CA SER A 154 11.04 5.94 4.44
C SER A 154 11.66 6.26 5.80
N ASN A 155 12.16 7.47 6.03
CA ASN A 155 12.81 7.81 7.30
C ASN A 155 11.81 7.91 8.47
N GLU A 156 10.65 8.54 8.27
CA GLU A 156 9.66 8.78 9.34
C GLU A 156 8.83 7.54 9.69
N HIS A 157 8.69 6.58 8.75
CA HIS A 157 7.88 5.38 8.95
C HIS A 157 8.70 4.10 8.71
N PRO A 158 9.72 3.80 9.53
CA PRO A 158 10.57 2.63 9.32
C PRO A 158 9.81 1.30 9.35
N GLY A 159 8.67 1.24 10.06
CA GLY A 159 7.83 0.03 10.15
C GLY A 159 6.84 -0.14 9.01
N ALA A 160 6.73 0.84 8.12
CA ALA A 160 5.83 0.77 6.98
C ALA A 160 6.52 0.14 5.76
N PHE A 161 5.72 -0.55 4.96
CA PHE A 161 6.02 -0.81 3.57
C PHE A 161 5.86 0.51 2.80
N VAL A 162 6.98 1.05 2.30
CA VAL A 162 7.00 2.33 1.58
C VAL A 162 7.23 2.06 0.11
N TYR A 163 6.43 2.66 -0.75
CA TYR A 163 6.55 2.50 -2.20
C TYR A 163 6.33 3.83 -2.94
N LEU A 164 6.93 3.92 -4.12
CA LEU A 164 6.70 4.92 -5.15
C LEU A 164 6.60 4.20 -6.50
N ALA A 165 5.40 4.14 -7.07
CA ALA A 165 5.12 3.46 -8.32
C ALA A 165 4.68 4.46 -9.40
N PHE A 166 5.39 4.50 -10.53
CA PHE A 166 4.97 5.24 -11.70
C PHE A 166 4.37 4.29 -12.73
N ILE A 167 3.08 4.49 -13.03
CA ILE A 167 2.35 3.73 -14.04
C ILE A 167 1.99 4.72 -15.15
N PRO A 168 2.60 4.62 -16.35
CA PRO A 168 2.30 5.50 -17.47
C PRO A 168 0.79 5.56 -17.75
N ASN A 169 0.26 6.77 -18.00
CA ASN A 169 -1.17 7.07 -18.20
C ASN A 169 -2.09 6.93 -16.96
N TYR A 170 -1.64 6.31 -15.86
CA TYR A 170 -2.42 6.21 -14.61
C TYR A 170 -1.93 7.20 -13.56
N GLY A 171 -0.62 7.42 -13.48
CA GLY A 171 -0.02 8.41 -12.60
C GLY A 171 1.11 7.88 -11.72
N LEU A 172 1.48 8.69 -10.75
CA LEU A 172 2.48 8.38 -9.74
C LEU A 172 1.80 8.13 -8.40
N TRP A 173 2.04 6.96 -7.82
CA TRP A 173 1.45 6.50 -6.56
C TRP A 173 2.54 6.41 -5.51
N ILE A 174 2.26 6.92 -4.32
CA ILE A 174 3.19 6.84 -3.20
C ILE A 174 2.43 6.49 -1.92
N GLY A 175 3.00 5.63 -1.09
CA GLY A 175 2.37 5.23 0.16
C GLY A 175 3.37 4.68 1.17
N ALA A 176 2.95 4.70 2.44
CA ALA A 176 3.65 4.11 3.57
C ALA A 176 2.63 3.30 4.39
N SER A 177 2.36 2.06 3.96
CA SER A 177 1.37 1.20 4.63
C SER A 177 1.98 0.49 5.85
N PRO A 178 1.42 0.63 7.06
CA PRO A 178 1.81 -0.17 8.21
C PRO A 178 1.11 -1.55 8.24
N GLU A 179 0.18 -1.81 7.32
CA GLU A 179 -0.68 -2.99 7.34
C GLU A 179 -0.25 -4.00 6.28
N LEU A 180 0.16 -5.18 6.75
CA LEU A 180 0.39 -6.36 5.91
C LEU A 180 -0.95 -7.01 5.59
N LEU A 181 -1.36 -6.96 4.32
CA LEU A 181 -2.55 -7.68 3.87
C LEU A 181 -2.37 -9.20 4.04
N LEU A 182 -1.33 -9.74 3.41
CA LEU A 182 -1.01 -11.16 3.42
C LEU A 182 0.47 -11.37 3.09
N SER A 183 1.11 -12.32 3.75
CA SER A 183 2.38 -12.92 3.35
C SER A 183 2.20 -14.43 3.34
N TYR A 184 2.66 -15.09 2.29
CA TYR A 184 2.59 -16.54 2.16
C TYR A 184 3.93 -17.04 1.61
N GLU A 185 4.59 -17.91 2.37
CA GLU A 185 5.89 -18.48 2.00
C GLU A 185 5.92 -19.97 2.37
N GLY A 186 6.14 -20.83 1.37
CA GLY A 186 5.95 -22.27 1.54
C GLY A 186 4.50 -22.56 1.92
N GLN A 187 4.27 -23.02 3.15
CA GLN A 187 2.93 -23.23 3.71
C GLN A 187 2.56 -22.21 4.79
N HIS A 188 3.47 -21.30 5.15
CA HIS A 188 3.26 -20.36 6.24
C HIS A 188 2.59 -19.08 5.75
N LEU A 189 1.44 -18.79 6.32
CA LEU A 189 0.66 -17.59 6.05
C LEU A 189 0.77 -16.64 7.24
N LYS A 190 0.97 -15.35 6.96
CA LYS A 190 0.91 -14.26 7.94
C LYS A 190 -0.04 -13.16 7.46
N SER A 191 -0.80 -12.60 8.40
CA SER A 191 -1.66 -11.42 8.17
C SER A 191 -1.82 -10.65 9.47
N MET A 192 -2.49 -9.51 9.44
CA MET A 192 -2.81 -8.73 10.64
C MET A 192 -4.15 -8.03 10.51
N ALA A 193 -4.88 -7.95 11.61
CA ALA A 193 -5.97 -7.00 11.78
C ALA A 193 -5.38 -5.70 12.33
N LEU A 194 -5.49 -4.59 11.61
CA LEU A 194 -5.07 -3.27 12.08
C LEU A 194 -6.27 -2.31 12.13
N ALA A 195 -6.97 -2.27 13.26
CA ALA A 195 -8.20 -1.50 13.40
C ALA A 195 -8.37 -0.93 14.80
N GLY A 196 -9.28 0.04 14.94
CA GLY A 196 -9.40 0.85 16.15
C GLY A 196 -8.24 1.84 16.26
N SER A 197 -8.54 3.13 16.14
CA SER A 197 -7.51 4.18 16.10
C SER A 197 -7.76 5.29 17.11
N VAL A 198 -6.67 5.71 17.76
CA VAL A 198 -6.64 6.90 18.60
C VAL A 198 -5.47 7.80 18.19
N PRO A 199 -5.62 9.13 18.25
CA PRO A 199 -4.48 10.04 18.14
C PRO A 199 -3.47 9.71 19.23
N ARG A 200 -2.18 9.65 18.86
CA ARG A 200 -1.07 9.46 19.79
C ARG A 200 -1.00 10.58 20.81
N PHE A 201 -1.27 11.81 20.37
CA PHE A 201 -1.32 12.99 21.21
C PHE A 201 -2.77 13.47 21.35
N GLY A 202 -3.22 13.69 22.58
CA GLY A 202 -4.55 14.20 22.88
C GLY A 202 -5.25 13.44 24.00
N ASN A 203 -6.54 13.72 24.18
CA ASN A 203 -7.33 13.20 25.30
C ASN A 203 -8.19 11.98 24.93
N LYS A 204 -8.24 11.59 23.65
CA LYS A 204 -9.03 10.43 23.22
C LYS A 204 -8.36 9.16 23.76
N LYS A 205 -9.07 8.40 24.57
CA LYS A 205 -8.60 7.12 25.14
C LYS A 205 -9.25 5.94 24.42
N TRP A 206 -8.61 4.80 24.48
CA TRP A 206 -9.16 3.52 24.06
C TRP A 206 -10.50 3.23 24.76
N GLY A 207 -11.57 3.09 23.98
CA GLY A 207 -12.91 2.79 24.47
C GLY A 207 -13.46 1.46 23.94
N GLU A 208 -14.70 1.16 24.31
CA GLU A 208 -15.44 -0.01 23.79
C GLU A 208 -15.63 0.07 22.27
N LYS A 209 -15.82 1.27 21.73
CA LYS A 209 -15.95 1.50 20.29
C LYS A 209 -14.71 0.98 19.54
N GLU A 210 -13.52 1.46 19.90
CA GLU A 210 -12.28 1.06 19.21
C GLU A 210 -12.00 -0.45 19.35
N LYS A 211 -12.31 -1.04 20.52
CA LYS A 211 -12.20 -2.50 20.71
C LYS A 211 -13.16 -3.28 19.81
N LEU A 212 -14.42 -2.85 19.76
CA LEU A 212 -15.44 -3.50 18.93
C LEU A 212 -15.11 -3.39 17.44
N GLU A 213 -14.60 -2.23 16.99
CA GLU A 213 -14.12 -2.04 15.63
C GLU A 213 -12.97 -3.01 15.29
N HIS A 214 -12.03 -3.20 16.23
CA HIS A 214 -10.95 -4.16 16.08
C HIS A 214 -11.44 -5.61 16.01
N ASP A 215 -12.35 -5.99 16.91
CA ASP A 215 -12.91 -7.34 16.99
C ASP A 215 -13.65 -7.73 15.70
N TYR A 216 -14.34 -6.78 15.04
CA TYR A 216 -14.96 -7.05 13.74
C TYR A 216 -13.94 -7.42 12.65
N VAL A 217 -12.78 -6.77 12.63
CA VAL A 217 -11.73 -7.06 11.65
C VAL A 217 -11.02 -8.36 11.98
N VAL A 218 -10.73 -8.61 13.27
CA VAL A 218 -10.18 -9.88 13.75
C VAL A 218 -11.07 -11.05 13.35
N GLU A 219 -12.37 -10.95 13.58
CA GLU A 219 -13.32 -12.00 13.22
C GLU A 219 -13.40 -12.18 11.71
N PHE A 220 -13.44 -11.10 10.93
CA PHE A 220 -13.44 -11.17 9.46
C PHE A 220 -12.23 -11.91 8.91
N ILE A 221 -11.01 -11.58 9.37
CA ILE A 221 -9.79 -12.25 8.92
C ILE A 221 -9.80 -13.72 9.35
N LEU A 222 -10.18 -14.02 10.60
CA LEU A 222 -10.26 -15.40 11.10
C LEU A 222 -11.21 -16.26 10.25
N GLN A 223 -12.40 -15.74 9.93
CA GLN A 223 -13.36 -16.47 9.11
C GLN A 223 -12.85 -16.68 7.69
N ASN A 224 -12.19 -15.69 7.09
CA ASN A 224 -11.59 -15.88 5.76
C ASN A 224 -10.51 -16.97 5.78
N LEU A 225 -9.60 -16.98 6.77
CA LEU A 225 -8.58 -18.02 6.89
C LEU A 225 -9.20 -19.43 7.06
N LEU A 226 -10.24 -19.55 7.88
CA LEU A 226 -10.96 -20.83 8.05
C LEU A 226 -11.62 -21.27 6.74
N ASN A 227 -12.28 -20.35 6.03
CA ASN A 227 -12.99 -20.64 4.79
C ASN A 227 -12.06 -21.00 3.63
N THR A 228 -10.82 -20.49 3.62
CA THR A 228 -9.79 -20.89 2.66
C THR A 228 -9.16 -22.24 3.00
N GLY A 229 -9.54 -22.88 4.10
CA GLY A 229 -8.98 -24.18 4.51
C GLY A 229 -7.64 -24.07 5.24
N CYS A 230 -7.27 -22.88 5.75
CA CYS A 230 -6.08 -22.75 6.59
C CYS A 230 -6.25 -23.56 7.89
N THR A 231 -5.14 -24.11 8.36
CA THR A 231 -5.06 -24.86 9.62
C THR A 231 -4.02 -24.24 10.54
N GLY A 232 -3.96 -24.69 11.80
CA GLY A 232 -2.96 -24.20 12.75
C GLY A 232 -3.00 -22.68 12.96
N ILE A 233 -4.20 -22.08 12.91
CA ILE A 233 -4.35 -20.62 12.99
C ILE A 233 -4.04 -20.16 14.42
N GLU A 234 -3.00 -19.35 14.56
CA GLU A 234 -2.63 -18.66 15.78
C GLU A 234 -2.91 -17.16 15.66
N LYS A 235 -3.43 -16.56 16.73
CA LYS A 235 -3.66 -15.11 16.81
C LYS A 235 -2.96 -14.53 18.04
N LYS A 236 -2.29 -13.39 17.88
CA LYS A 236 -1.57 -12.71 18.97
C LYS A 236 -1.91 -11.22 19.00
N GLY A 237 -2.46 -10.76 20.12
CA GLY A 237 -2.87 -9.36 20.31
C GLY A 237 -4.15 -9.22 21.15
N PRO A 238 -4.76 -8.02 21.18
CA PRO A 238 -4.29 -6.82 20.49
C PRO A 238 -3.05 -6.22 21.18
N GLN A 239 -2.05 -5.87 20.38
CA GLN A 239 -0.94 -4.99 20.77
C GLN A 239 -1.18 -3.59 20.21
N ILE A 240 -0.58 -2.57 20.80
CA ILE A 240 -0.65 -1.21 20.27
C ILE A 240 0.54 -0.97 19.35
N ILE A 241 0.28 -0.59 18.11
CA ILE A 241 1.31 -0.15 17.17
C ILE A 241 1.11 1.31 16.81
N GLN A 242 2.22 2.01 16.57
CA GLN A 242 2.21 3.41 16.17
C GLN A 242 2.43 3.52 14.65
N ALA A 243 1.56 4.28 13.98
CA ALA A 243 1.69 4.67 12.57
C ALA A 243 1.61 6.20 12.47
N GLY A 244 2.76 6.87 12.43
CA GLY A 244 2.83 8.33 12.49
C GLY A 244 2.29 8.86 13.81
N ASP A 245 1.32 9.78 13.74
CA ASP A 245 0.66 10.39 14.90
C ASP A 245 -0.59 9.63 15.37
N ILE A 246 -0.79 8.40 14.89
CA ILE A 246 -1.93 7.55 15.23
C ILE A 246 -1.42 6.25 15.88
N GLU A 247 -2.13 5.79 16.89
CA GLU A 247 -1.97 4.46 17.47
C GLU A 247 -3.12 3.56 17.03
N HIS A 248 -2.82 2.29 16.75
CA HIS A 248 -3.74 1.28 16.27
C HIS A 248 -3.70 0.03 17.15
N MET A 249 -4.84 -0.64 17.34
CA MET A 249 -4.82 -2.03 17.83
C MET A 249 -4.41 -2.95 16.69
N CYS A 250 -3.55 -3.91 17.00
CA CYS A 250 -3.02 -4.88 16.06
C CYS A 250 -3.13 -6.29 16.63
N THR A 251 -3.79 -7.18 15.89
CA THR A 251 -3.73 -8.63 16.15
C THR A 251 -3.08 -9.30 14.95
N THR A 252 -1.96 -9.98 15.17
CA THR A 252 -1.28 -10.73 14.11
C THR A 252 -1.85 -12.13 14.01
N PHE A 253 -1.90 -12.66 12.79
CA PHE A 253 -2.30 -14.02 12.47
C PHE A 253 -1.13 -14.76 11.85
N GLU A 254 -0.92 -16.00 12.30
CA GLU A 254 -0.07 -16.99 11.62
C GLU A 254 -0.92 -18.24 11.35
N ALA A 255 -0.77 -18.86 10.19
CA ALA A 255 -1.52 -20.05 9.83
C ALA A 255 -0.74 -20.93 8.84
N LEU A 256 -1.22 -22.16 8.63
CA LEU A 256 -0.73 -23.08 7.61
C LEU A 256 -1.75 -23.17 6.47
N GLY A 257 -1.34 -22.83 5.25
CA GLY A 257 -2.15 -22.91 4.04
C GLY A 257 -1.59 -23.95 3.07
N ASN A 258 -2.41 -24.91 2.68
CA ASN A 258 -2.09 -25.92 1.66
C ASN A 258 -2.88 -25.62 0.38
N PHE A 259 -2.43 -24.61 -0.36
CA PHE A 259 -3.12 -24.14 -1.58
C PHE A 259 -2.57 -24.76 -2.87
N GLU A 260 -1.54 -25.60 -2.77
CA GLU A 260 -0.93 -26.32 -3.89
C GLU A 260 -1.68 -27.62 -4.28
N GLN A 261 -2.99 -27.69 -4.06
CA GLN A 261 -3.84 -28.81 -4.51
C GLN A 261 -4.75 -28.43 -5.66
#